data_AF-A0A9P6C8I2-F1
#
_entry.id   AF-A0A9P6C8I2-F1
#
_cell.length_a   1.000
_cell.length_b   1.000
_cell.length_c   1.000
_cell.angle_alpha   90.00
_cell.angle_beta   90.00
_cell.angle_gamma   90.00
#
_symmetry.space_group_name_H-M   'P 1'
#
loop_
_entity.id
_entity.type
_entity.pdbx_description
1 polymer ?
#
loop_
_entity_poly.entity_id
_entity_poly.type
_entity_poly.pdbx_seq_one_letter_code
_entity_poly.pdbx_strand_id
1 'polypeptide(L)' 'QEEGEEMDVTTEDDAAMMAAMGMSGFGSTKGQQVSGNQEGGVDIKKIRTWRQYMNR' A
#
# COMPACT_ATOMS: atom_id res chain seq x y z
N GLN A 1 12.05 39.03 8.33
CA GLN A 1 11.96 38.74 6.90
C GLN A 1 12.27 37.26 6.80
N GLU A 2 11.23 36.46 6.60
CA GLU A 2 11.38 35.08 6.17
C GLU A 2 11.99 35.03 4.76
N GLU A 3 12.39 33.81 4.42
CA GLU A 3 12.60 33.27 3.08
C GLU A 3 13.98 33.49 2.46
N GLY A 4 14.61 32.36 2.14
CA GLY A 4 15.71 32.30 1.19
C GLY A 4 16.95 31.52 1.64
N GLU A 5 16.82 30.45 2.43
CA GLU A 5 17.91 29.47 2.54
C GLU A 5 17.87 28.56 1.30
N GLU A 6 18.25 29.14 0.16
CA GLU A 6 18.60 28.42 -1.06
C GLU A 6 20.00 27.82 -0.85
N MET A 7 20.05 26.60 -0.32
CA MET A 7 21.19 25.71 -0.52
C MET A 7 20.70 24.45 -1.23
N ASP A 8 20.33 24.64 -2.51
CA ASP A 8 20.32 23.57 -3.50
C ASP A 8 21.77 23.13 -3.74
N VAL A 9 22.26 22.23 -2.90
CA VAL A 9 23.41 21.39 -3.23
C VAL A 9 22.90 19.95 -3.27
N THR A 10 22.02 19.70 -4.24
CA THR A 10 21.74 18.34 -4.70
C THR A 10 23.01 17.79 -5.34
N THR A 11 23.92 17.29 -4.50
CA THR A 11 25.14 16.61 -4.98
C THR A 11 24.70 15.39 -5.79
N GLU A 12 25.50 14.97 -6.79
CA GLU A 12 25.21 13.76 -7.58
C GLU A 12 24.95 12.53 -6.68
N ASP A 13 25.57 12.48 -5.50
CA ASP A 13 25.33 11.46 -4.46
C ASP A 13 23.92 11.52 -3.86
N ASP A 14 23.35 12.72 -3.64
CA ASP A 14 21.96 12.87 -3.17
C ASP A 14 20.96 12.53 -4.26
N ALA A 15 21.26 12.89 -5.52
CA ALA A 15 20.46 12.48 -6.67
C ALA A 15 20.49 10.94 -6.86
N ALA A 16 21.66 10.31 -6.65
CA ALA A 16 21.82 8.87 -6.69
C ALA A 16 21.11 8.19 -5.50
N MET A 17 21.14 8.78 -4.31
CA MET A 17 20.41 8.28 -3.14
C MET A 17 18.90 8.42 -3.30
N MET A 18 18.42 9.53 -3.88
CA MET A 18 17.01 9.76 -4.22
C MET A 18 16.51 8.76 -5.29
N ALA A 19 17.34 8.47 -6.30
CA ALA A 19 17.03 7.45 -7.29
C ALA A 19 17.03 6.03 -6.68
N ALA A 20 17.99 5.73 -5.78
CA ALA A 20 18.07 4.46 -5.07
C ALA A 20 16.92 4.26 -4.07
N MET A 21 16.45 5.33 -3.43
CA MET A 21 15.23 5.33 -2.60
C MET A 21 13.93 5.32 -3.42
N GLY A 22 14.02 5.33 -4.76
CA GLY A 22 12.85 5.26 -5.64
C GLY A 22 12.03 6.56 -5.71
N MET A 23 12.62 7.69 -5.30
CA MET A 23 11.99 9.02 -5.32
C MET A 23 11.98 9.67 -6.73
N SER A 24 12.43 8.94 -7.75
CA SER A 24 12.41 9.38 -9.15
C SER A 24 11.08 8.99 -9.81
N GLY A 25 10.15 9.93 -9.86
CA GLY A 25 8.83 9.79 -10.49
C GLY A 25 7.83 9.04 -9.62
N PHE A 26 6.88 9.78 -9.02
CA PHE A 26 5.75 9.22 -8.27
C PHE A 26 4.77 8.50 -9.22
N GLY A 27 5.13 7.30 -9.65
CA GLY A 27 4.20 6.34 -10.27
C GLY A 27 3.18 5.84 -9.26
N SER A 28 1.99 5.44 -9.73
CA SER A 28 0.95 4.87 -8.86
C SER A 28 0.90 3.36 -9.02
N THR A 29 0.81 2.63 -7.91
CA THR A 29 0.52 1.18 -7.89
C THR A 29 -0.98 0.88 -8.04
N LYS A 30 -1.81 1.90 -8.29
CA LYS A 30 -3.26 1.75 -8.43
C LYS A 30 -3.60 0.82 -9.60
N GLY A 31 -4.24 -0.30 -9.29
CA GLY A 31 -4.67 -1.30 -10.29
C GLY A 31 -3.57 -2.28 -10.72
N GLN A 32 -2.36 -2.16 -10.18
CA GLN A 32 -1.27 -3.12 -10.42
C GLN A 32 -1.23 -4.16 -9.30
N GLN A 33 -0.91 -5.40 -9.66
CA GLN A 33 -0.74 -6.47 -8.68
C GLN A 33 0.64 -6.32 -8.01
N VAL A 34 0.65 -6.08 -6.69
CA VAL A 34 1.88 -5.98 -5.90
C VAL A 34 2.21 -7.37 -5.37
N SER A 35 3.36 -7.93 -5.76
CA SER A 35 3.85 -9.24 -5.26
C SER A 35 3.89 -9.26 -3.73
N GLY A 36 3.42 -10.36 -3.12
CA GLY A 36 3.32 -10.48 -1.66
C GLY A 36 2.01 -9.95 -1.04
N ASN A 37 1.20 -9.16 -1.76
CA ASN A 37 -0.12 -8.69 -1.30
C ASN A 37 -1.29 -9.50 -1.90
N GLN A 38 -1.08 -10.78 -2.21
CA GLN A 38 -2.11 -11.65 -2.83
C GLN A 38 -3.07 -12.22 -1.79
N GLU A 39 -2.61 -12.34 -0.54
CA GLU A 39 -3.30 -13.14 0.47
C GLU A 39 -4.29 -12.28 1.25
N GLY A 40 -5.51 -12.79 1.38
CA GLY A 40 -6.58 -12.17 2.16
C GLY A 40 -7.51 -13.26 2.70
N GLY A 41 -7.87 -13.16 3.98
CA GLY A 41 -8.81 -14.07 4.63
C GLY A 41 -10.20 -13.48 4.70
N VAL A 42 -11.24 -14.32 4.58
CA VAL A 42 -12.63 -13.94 4.83
C VAL A 42 -13.18 -14.82 5.94
N ASP A 43 -13.71 -14.20 7.00
CA ASP A 43 -14.44 -14.91 8.04
C ASP A 43 -15.92 -15.07 7.64
N ILE A 44 -16.31 -16.30 7.30
CA ILE A 44 -17.68 -16.62 6.91
C ILE A 44 -18.36 -17.40 8.04
N LYS A 45 -19.21 -16.71 8.80
CA LYS A 45 -20.07 -17.35 9.79
C LYS A 45 -21.23 -18.10 9.12
N LYS A 46 -21.11 -19.42 9.01
CA LYS A 46 -22.17 -20.28 8.47
C LYS A 46 -23.39 -20.29 9.39
N ILE A 47 -24.55 -19.91 8.85
CA ILE A 47 -25.83 -19.96 9.56
C ILE A 47 -26.33 -21.42 9.56
N ARG A 48 -26.93 -21.88 10.67
CA ARG A 48 -27.57 -23.21 10.69
C ARG A 48 -28.73 -23.23 9.70
N THR A 49 -28.71 -24.20 8.78
CA THR A 49 -29.74 -24.37 7.76
C THR A 49 -30.96 -25.15 8.27
N TRP A 50 -30.78 -25.93 9.33
CA TRP A 50 -31.82 -26.82 9.84
C TRP A 50 -32.35 -26.35 11.20
N ARG A 51 -33.68 -26.34 11.32
CA ARG A 51 -34.39 -26.23 12.60
C ARG A 51 -34.98 -27.58 12.92
N GLN A 52 -34.72 -28.06 14.14
CA GLN A 52 -35.58 -29.09 14.72
C GLN A 52 -36.95 -28.47 14.93
N TYR A 53 -37.92 -29.02 14.23
CA TYR A 53 -39.31 -28.94 14.65
C TYR A 53 -39.50 -30.33 15.20
N MET A 54 -39.59 -30.44 16.52
CA MET A 54 -40.22 -31.63 17.07
C MET A 54 -41.66 -31.60 16.59
N ASN A 55 -42.10 -32.70 15.99
CA ASN A 55 -43.45 -32.95 15.52
C ASN A 55 -43.90 -32.06 14.34
N ARG A 56 -42.98 -31.78 13.41
CA ARG A 56 -43.30 -31.83 11.97
C ARG A 56 -42.87 -33.19 11.44
#